data_AF-A0A1C6I914-F1
#
_entry.id   AF-A0A1C6I914-F1
#
_cell.length_a   1.000
_cell.length_b   1.000
_cell.length_c   1.000
_cell.angle_alpha   90.00
_cell.angle_beta   90.00
_cell.angle_gamma   90.00
#
_symmetry.space_group_name_H-M   'P 1'
#
loop_
_entity.id
_entity.type
_entity.pdbx_description
1 polymer ?
#
loop_
_entity_poly.entity_id
_entity_poly.type
_entity_poly.pdbx_seq_one_letter_code
_entity_poly.pdbx_strand_id
1 'polypeptide(L)'
;MEIIVASAMKGYLRRMSEEEALKKVESIIEPKIIQLFGESGAPMPVQSHVDGAKFAAFIDEAVADSIRELEVREDDMSGVSIVVLQNVEGKSMVETMSPEFVGFIGDAYRSLKYER
;
A
#
# COMPACT_ATOMS: atom_id res chain seq x y z
N MET A 1 12.62 -1.79 -6.28
CA MET A 1 12.04 -2.57 -5.16
C MET A 1 10.67 -2.03 -4.80
N GLU A 2 10.55 -0.74 -4.48
CA GLU A 2 9.29 -0.07 -4.12
C GLU A 2 8.12 -0.33 -5.08
N ILE A 3 8.32 -0.29 -6.41
CA ILE A 3 7.26 -0.57 -7.39
C ILE A 3 6.66 -1.98 -7.19
N ILE A 4 7.50 -2.97 -6.89
CA ILE A 4 7.09 -4.36 -6.68
C ILE A 4 6.29 -4.46 -5.37
N VAL A 5 6.77 -3.81 -4.30
CA VAL A 5 6.08 -3.78 -3.01
C VAL A 5 4.74 -3.04 -3.10
N ALA A 6 4.68 -1.88 -3.78
CA ALA A 6 3.44 -1.16 -4.04
C ALA A 6 2.44 -2.01 -4.83
N SER A 7 2.93 -2.83 -5.76
CA SER A 7 2.09 -3.77 -6.52
C SER A 7 1.53 -4.88 -5.63
N ALA A 8 2.34 -5.43 -4.72
CA ALA A 8 1.89 -6.40 -3.72
C ALA A 8 0.83 -5.79 -2.77
N MET A 9 1.08 -4.58 -2.26
CA MET A 9 0.15 -3.84 -1.40
C MET A 9 -1.17 -3.53 -2.11
N LYS A 10 -1.11 -3.06 -3.36
CA LYS A 10 -2.30 -2.86 -4.19
C LYS A 10 -3.05 -4.17 -4.41
N GLY A 11 -2.35 -5.26 -4.71
CA GLY A 11 -2.94 -6.58 -4.87
C GLY A 11 -3.67 -7.03 -3.61
N TYR A 12 -3.03 -6.88 -2.45
CA TYR A 12 -3.57 -7.22 -1.15
C TYR A 12 -4.86 -6.44 -0.83
N LEU A 13 -4.85 -5.12 -1.01
CA LEU A 13 -6.05 -4.29 -0.78
C LEU A 13 -7.20 -4.66 -1.73
N ARG A 14 -6.91 -5.02 -2.98
CA ARG A 14 -7.95 -5.42 -3.96
C ARG A 14 -8.59 -6.78 -3.67
N ARG A 15 -8.00 -7.60 -2.80
CA ARG A 15 -8.57 -8.87 -2.35
C ARG A 15 -9.50 -8.70 -1.13
N MET A 16 -9.47 -7.55 -0.48
CA MET A 16 -10.37 -7.19 0.62
C MET A 16 -11.67 -6.58 0.09
N SER A 17 -12.71 -6.56 0.92
CA SER A 17 -13.84 -5.66 0.66
C SER A 17 -13.38 -4.20 0.78
N GLU A 18 -14.07 -3.29 0.11
CA GLU A 18 -13.75 -1.85 0.15
C GLU A 18 -13.74 -1.30 1.59
N GLU A 19 -14.67 -1.76 2.43
CA GLU A 19 -14.76 -1.33 3.84
C GLU A 19 -13.56 -1.82 4.66
N GLU A 20 -13.13 -3.06 4.47
CA GLU A 20 -11.95 -3.61 5.14
C GLU A 20 -10.66 -2.93 4.66
N ALA A 21 -10.53 -2.74 3.35
CA ALA A 21 -9.40 -2.03 2.76
C ALA A 21 -9.30 -0.60 3.31
N LEU A 22 -10.42 0.11 3.39
CA LEU A 22 -10.46 1.46 3.94
C LEU A 22 -10.05 1.48 5.41
N LYS A 23 -10.62 0.59 6.25
CA LYS A 23 -10.25 0.49 7.68
C LYS A 23 -8.77 0.16 7.87
N LYS A 24 -8.21 -0.73 7.04
CA LYS A 24 -6.77 -1.06 7.06
C LYS A 24 -5.95 0.21 6.81
N VAL A 25 -6.27 0.95 5.76
CA VAL A 25 -5.55 2.20 5.41
C VAL A 25 -5.71 3.26 6.50
N GLU A 26 -6.93 3.52 6.98
CA GLU A 26 -7.22 4.47 8.07
C GLU A 26 -6.51 4.14 9.38
N SER A 27 -6.18 2.86 9.62
CA SER A 27 -5.39 2.48 10.80
C SER A 27 -3.92 2.92 10.74
N ILE A 28 -3.41 3.16 9.52
CA ILE A 28 -2.01 3.46 9.21
C ILE A 28 -1.77 4.96 9.05
N ILE A 29 -2.68 5.66 8.36
CA ILE A 29 -2.56 7.10 8.10
C ILE A 29 -3.55 7.88 8.98
N GLU A 30 -3.07 8.97 9.57
CA GLU A 30 -3.90 10.04 10.13
C GLU A 30 -4.00 11.16 9.07
N PRO A 31 -5.05 11.15 8.23
CA PRO A 31 -5.11 12.03 7.08
C PRO A 31 -5.51 13.45 7.49
N LYS A 32 -4.77 14.45 7.01
CA LYS A 32 -5.17 15.85 7.07
C LYS A 32 -5.66 16.29 5.71
N ILE A 33 -6.96 16.47 5.57
CA ILE A 33 -7.60 16.64 4.27
C ILE A 33 -7.76 18.13 3.93
N ILE A 34 -7.35 18.50 2.72
CA ILE A 34 -7.67 19.79 2.10
C ILE A 34 -8.50 19.52 0.86
N GLN A 35 -9.63 20.19 0.73
CA GLN A 35 -10.45 20.17 -0.49
C GLN A 35 -10.28 21.50 -1.22
N LEU A 36 -9.75 21.46 -2.43
CA LEU A 36 -9.64 22.64 -3.29
C LEU A 36 -10.91 22.75 -4.15
N PHE A 37 -11.59 23.89 -4.08
CA PHE A 37 -12.79 24.15 -4.89
C PHE A 37 -12.37 24.59 -6.30
N GLY A 38 -12.63 23.75 -7.31
CA GLY A 38 -12.27 23.93 -8.74
C GLY A 38 -12.05 22.59 -9.46
N GLU A 39 -12.29 22.55 -10.78
CA GLU A 39 -12.60 21.45 -11.75
C GLU A 39 -12.46 19.94 -11.41
N SER A 40 -11.77 19.50 -10.35
CA SER A 40 -11.84 18.10 -9.88
C SER A 40 -12.29 17.91 -8.43
N GLY A 41 -12.25 18.94 -7.57
CA GLY A 41 -12.90 18.97 -6.23
C GLY A 41 -12.58 17.84 -5.23
N ALA A 42 -11.75 16.87 -5.58
CA ALA A 42 -11.51 15.68 -4.77
C ALA A 42 -10.63 16.02 -3.57
N PRO A 43 -11.01 15.63 -2.34
CA PRO A 43 -10.22 15.94 -1.15
C PRO A 43 -8.84 15.27 -1.18
N MET A 44 -7.80 16.03 -0.85
CA MET A 44 -6.39 15.60 -0.87
C MET A 44 -5.81 15.51 0.55
N PRO A 45 -5.17 14.39 0.92
CA PRO A 45 -4.38 14.33 2.14
C PRO A 45 -3.08 15.15 1.99
N VAL A 46 -2.90 16.16 2.84
CA VAL A 46 -1.76 17.07 2.87
C VAL A 46 -1.22 17.14 4.29
N GLN A 47 0.10 16.94 4.49
CA GLN A 47 0.72 16.89 5.83
C GLN A 47 0.15 15.81 6.77
N SER A 48 -0.31 14.69 6.21
CA SER A 48 -0.78 13.53 6.97
C SER A 48 0.35 12.84 7.73
N HIS A 49 0.02 12.21 8.86
CA HIS A 49 0.97 11.38 9.60
C HIS A 49 0.78 9.92 9.22
N VAL A 50 1.87 9.23 8.86
CA VAL A 50 1.88 7.78 8.65
C VAL A 50 2.53 7.10 9.86
N ASP A 51 1.85 6.12 10.45
CA ASP A 51 2.38 5.27 11.50
C ASP A 51 3.35 4.26 10.88
N GLY A 52 4.66 4.48 11.07
CA GLY A 52 5.70 3.67 10.44
C GLY A 52 5.67 2.19 10.85
N ALA A 53 5.28 1.88 12.10
CA ALA A 53 5.23 0.50 12.57
C ALA A 53 4.07 -0.27 11.90
N LYS A 54 2.89 0.36 11.81
CA LYS A 54 1.76 -0.22 11.10
C LYS A 54 1.98 -0.27 9.60
N PHE A 55 2.68 0.70 9.03
CA PHE A 55 3.02 0.69 7.61
C PHE A 55 4.00 -0.43 7.26
N ALA A 56 5.01 -0.66 8.10
CA ALA A 56 5.90 -1.81 7.98
C ALA A 56 5.14 -3.14 8.06
N ALA A 57 4.26 -3.30 9.06
CA ALA A 57 3.44 -4.51 9.18
C ALA A 57 2.53 -4.72 7.96
N PHE A 58 1.97 -3.65 7.39
CA PHE A 58 1.18 -3.73 6.16
C PHE A 58 2.02 -4.20 4.97
N ILE A 59 3.25 -3.70 4.82
CA ILE A 59 4.18 -4.17 3.79
C ILE A 59 4.45 -5.67 3.94
N ASP A 60 4.79 -6.12 5.16
CA ASP A 60 5.09 -7.53 5.44
C ASP A 60 3.90 -8.44 5.12
N GLU A 61 2.70 -8.05 5.55
CA GLU A 61 1.47 -8.79 5.24
C GLU A 61 1.19 -8.87 3.75
N ALA A 62 1.31 -7.76 3.03
CA ALA A 62 1.05 -7.70 1.59
C ALA A 62 2.07 -8.53 0.78
N VAL A 63 3.34 -8.50 1.20
CA VAL A 63 4.42 -9.31 0.61
C VAL A 63 4.15 -10.80 0.83
N ALA A 64 3.84 -11.20 2.07
CA ALA A 64 3.57 -12.59 2.40
C ALA A 64 2.36 -13.14 1.63
N ASP A 65 1.30 -12.34 1.50
CA ASP A 65 0.12 -12.68 0.71
C ASP A 65 0.46 -12.80 -0.79
N SER A 66 1.25 -11.87 -1.34
CA SER A 66 1.69 -11.94 -2.73
C SER A 66 2.57 -13.16 -3.02
N ILE A 67 3.41 -13.59 -2.07
CA ILE A 67 4.21 -14.82 -2.21
C ILE A 67 3.30 -16.04 -2.30
N ARG A 68 2.32 -16.17 -1.39
CA ARG A 68 1.35 -17.29 -1.41
C ARG A 68 0.61 -17.38 -2.73
N GLU A 69 0.18 -16.24 -3.27
CA GLU A 69 -0.52 -16.18 -4.57
C GLU A 69 0.38 -16.60 -5.74
N LEU A 70 1.67 -16.29 -5.67
CA LEU A 70 2.64 -16.69 -6.69
C LEU A 70 2.96 -18.18 -6.62
N GLU A 71 3.06 -18.74 -5.40
CA GLU A 71 3.29 -20.18 -5.19
C GLU A 71 2.19 -21.04 -5.83
N VAL A 72 0.94 -20.55 -5.86
CA VAL A 72 -0.19 -21.26 -6.50
C VAL A 72 -0.11 -21.26 -8.04
N ARG A 73 0.57 -20.28 -8.65
CA ARG A 73 0.60 -20.13 -10.12
C ARG A 73 1.63 -21.03 -10.83
N GLU A 74 2.60 -21.57 -10.09
CA GLU A 74 3.62 -22.54 -10.54
C GLU A 74 4.25 -22.28 -11.93
N ASP A 75 4.48 -21.01 -12.30
CA ASP A 75 5.17 -20.64 -13.55
C ASP A 75 6.61 -20.13 -13.29
N ASP A 76 7.50 -20.19 -14.29
CA ASP A 76 8.91 -19.80 -14.11
C ASP A 76 9.10 -18.34 -13.67
N MET A 77 8.16 -17.45 -14.00
CA MET A 77 8.19 -16.03 -13.62
C MET A 77 7.76 -15.81 -12.17
N SER A 78 6.96 -16.73 -11.61
CA SER A 78 6.54 -16.73 -10.20
C SER A 78 7.74 -16.96 -9.28
N GLY A 79 8.66 -17.86 -9.64
CA GLY A 79 9.86 -18.16 -8.86
C GLY A 79 10.79 -16.95 -8.68
N VAL A 80 11.05 -16.21 -9.76
CA VAL A 80 11.87 -14.99 -9.71
C VAL A 80 11.21 -13.94 -8.81
N SER A 81 9.90 -13.77 -8.94
CA SER A 81 9.13 -12.80 -8.17
C SER A 81 9.10 -13.13 -6.67
N ILE A 82 8.99 -14.43 -6.31
CA ILE A 82 9.05 -14.91 -4.93
C ILE A 82 10.40 -14.57 -4.29
N VAL A 83 11.52 -14.88 -4.97
CA VAL A 83 12.87 -14.60 -4.43
C VAL A 83 13.07 -13.10 -4.18
N VAL A 84 12.56 -12.24 -5.07
CA VAL A 84 12.64 -10.78 -4.86
C VAL A 84 11.81 -10.35 -3.64
N LEU A 85 10.59 -10.86 -3.51
CA LEU A 85 9.68 -10.52 -2.41
C LEU A 85 10.16 -11.04 -1.04
N GLN A 86 10.82 -12.20 -1.00
CA GLN A 86 11.38 -12.77 0.23
C GLN A 86 12.48 -11.90 0.86
N ASN A 87 13.11 -11.01 0.08
CA ASN A 87 14.13 -10.09 0.57
C ASN A 87 13.54 -8.77 1.10
N VAL A 88 12.20 -8.61 1.10
CA VAL A 88 11.55 -7.40 1.60
C VAL A 88 11.28 -7.54 3.09
N GLU A 89 11.77 -6.56 3.86
CA GLU A 89 11.45 -6.37 5.27
C GLU A 89 10.78 -5.00 5.42
N GLY A 90 9.53 -4.96 5.90
CA GLY A 90 8.73 -3.76 6.00
C GLY A 90 9.41 -2.66 6.82
N LYS A 91 10.11 -3.03 7.90
CA LYS A 91 10.89 -2.09 8.69
C LYS A 91 11.99 -1.41 7.87
N SER A 92 12.81 -2.19 7.17
CA SER A 92 13.89 -1.64 6.32
C SER A 92 13.31 -0.76 5.21
N MET A 93 12.17 -1.15 4.63
CA MET A 93 11.48 -0.34 3.62
C MET A 93 11.09 1.01 4.19
N VAL A 94 10.46 1.05 5.37
CA VAL A 94 10.03 2.31 6.01
C VAL A 94 11.20 3.23 6.35
N GLU A 95 12.36 2.67 6.71
CA GLU A 95 13.57 3.46 7.03
C GLU A 95 14.25 4.04 5.78
N THR A 96 14.09 3.42 4.60
CA THR A 96 14.81 3.79 3.37
C THR A 96 13.92 4.28 2.22
N MET A 97 12.60 4.31 2.42
CA MET A 97 11.65 4.60 1.36
C MET A 97 11.72 6.03 0.83
N SER A 98 11.37 6.17 -0.44
CA SER A 98 11.15 7.45 -1.09
C SER A 98 9.87 8.13 -0.57
N PRO A 99 9.82 9.47 -0.54
CA PRO A 99 8.58 10.20 -0.25
C PRO A 99 7.42 9.80 -1.18
N GLU A 100 7.71 9.49 -2.44
CA GLU A 100 6.75 9.03 -3.43
C GLU A 100 6.10 7.70 -3.04
N PHE A 101 6.89 6.77 -2.48
CA PHE A 101 6.37 5.50 -1.99
C PHE A 101 5.44 5.68 -0.78
N VAL A 102 5.72 6.64 0.11
CA VAL A 102 4.78 7.01 1.19
C VAL A 102 3.49 7.58 0.63
N GLY A 103 3.56 8.33 -0.47
CA GLY A 103 2.40 8.88 -1.17
C GLY A 103 1.34 7.82 -1.52
N PHE A 104 1.75 6.57 -1.77
CA PHE A 104 0.86 5.45 -2.02
C PHE A 104 -0.26 5.32 -0.98
N ILE A 105 0.04 5.49 0.31
CA ILE A 105 -0.99 5.30 1.37
C ILE A 105 -2.03 6.43 1.33
N GLY A 106 -1.61 7.64 0.96
CA GLY A 106 -2.50 8.78 0.76
C GLY A 106 -3.40 8.60 -0.47
N ASP A 107 -2.83 8.11 -1.57
CA ASP A 107 -3.57 7.79 -2.79
C ASP A 107 -4.57 6.66 -2.55
N ALA A 108 -4.14 5.58 -1.88
CA ALA A 108 -5.00 4.46 -1.50
C ALA A 108 -6.17 4.93 -0.62
N TYR A 109 -5.90 5.77 0.39
CA TYR A 109 -6.94 6.36 1.22
C TYR A 109 -7.93 7.16 0.38
N ARG A 110 -7.42 8.07 -0.47
CA ARG A 110 -8.26 8.95 -1.29
C ARG A 110 -9.15 8.13 -2.22
N SER A 111 -8.58 7.16 -2.94
CA SER A 111 -9.35 6.34 -3.87
C SER A 111 -10.40 5.51 -3.15
N LEU A 112 -10.08 4.85 -2.04
CA LEU A 112 -11.04 4.06 -1.27
C LEU A 112 -12.16 4.90 -0.62
N LYS A 113 -11.85 6.14 -0.24
CA LYS A 113 -12.80 7.02 0.47
C LYS A 113 -13.71 7.81 -0.46
N TYR A 114 -13.18 8.30 -1.60
CA TYR A 114 -13.84 9.34 -2.39
C TYR A 114 -14.03 8.99 -3.87
N GLU A 115 -13.22 8.11 -4.44
CA GLU A 115 -13.31 7.76 -5.87
C GLU A 115 -14.04 6.41 -5.98
N ARG A 116 -15.37 6.49 -6.09
CA ARG A 116 -16.25 5.35 -6.39
C ARG A 116 -16.56 5.30 -7.89
#